data_AF-A0A2M6GG82-F1
#
_entry.id   AF-A0A2M6GG82-F1
#
_cell.length_a   1.000
_cell.length_b   1.000
_cell.length_c   1.000
_cell.angle_alpha   90.00
_cell.angle_beta   90.00
_cell.angle_gamma   90.00
#
_symmetry.space_group_name_H-M   'P 1'
#
loop_
_entity.id
_entity.type
_entity.pdbx_description
1 polymer ?
#
loop_
_entity_poly.entity_id
_entity_poly.type
_entity_poly.pdbx_seq_one_letter_code
_entity_poly.pdbx_strand_id
1 'polypeptide(L)'
;MIHSQALKEKYRENEKDFTRKRILTFVGLVVSELNLMSKSLSVEVSRFVAQFFGIEKDYSKQAYSQRRYKLKTEVFPALNRELVGQYYADGDYHNWRNYL
;
A
#
# COMPACT_ATOMS: atom_id res chain seq x y z
N MET A 1 7.10 -0.27 -10.26
CA MET A 1 7.21 -0.81 -8.89
C MET A 1 5.86 -1.26 -8.33
N ILE A 2 5.05 -0.39 -7.70
CA ILE A 2 3.85 -0.79 -6.93
C ILE A 2 2.68 -1.36 -7.76
N HIS A 3 2.57 -0.98 -9.04
CA HIS A 3 1.54 -1.49 -9.97
C HIS A 3 1.90 -2.82 -10.64
N SER A 4 3.08 -3.39 -10.35
CA SER A 4 3.52 -4.61 -11.03
C SER A 4 2.67 -5.82 -10.64
N GLN A 5 2.37 -6.67 -11.63
CA GLN A 5 1.61 -7.89 -11.43
C GLN A 5 2.34 -8.86 -10.50
N ALA A 6 3.67 -9.00 -10.68
CA ALA A 6 4.51 -9.87 -9.87
C ALA A 6 4.47 -9.50 -8.37
N LEU A 7 4.52 -8.21 -8.04
CA LEU A 7 4.42 -7.75 -6.65
C LEU A 7 3.07 -8.12 -6.04
N LYS A 8 1.96 -7.89 -6.77
CA LYS A 8 0.62 -8.25 -6.32
C LYS A 8 0.47 -9.76 -6.09
N GLU A 9 1.01 -10.59 -6.99
CA GLU A 9 0.93 -12.04 -6.90
C GLU A 9 1.76 -12.60 -5.74
N LYS A 10 2.92 -11.99 -5.47
CA LYS A 10 3.81 -12.38 -4.37
C LYS A 10 3.24 -12.02 -3.00
N TYR A 11 2.63 -10.84 -2.88
CA TYR A 11 2.22 -10.26 -1.60
C TYR A 11 0.71 -10.29 -1.33
N ARG A 12 -0.06 -11.05 -2.10
CA ARG A 12 -1.40 -11.48 -1.70
C ARG A 12 -1.32 -12.73 -0.82
N GLU A 13 -2.30 -12.91 0.07
CA GLU A 13 -2.41 -14.12 0.88
C GLU A 13 -2.77 -15.35 0.04
N ASN A 14 -3.83 -15.25 -0.77
CA ASN A 14 -4.28 -16.36 -1.61
C ASN A 14 -4.27 -16.00 -3.09
N GLU A 15 -4.19 -17.01 -3.95
CA GLU A 15 -4.19 -16.82 -5.41
C GLU A 15 -5.47 -16.17 -5.96
N LYS A 16 -6.57 -16.26 -5.21
CA LYS A 16 -7.85 -15.65 -5.59
C LYS A 16 -7.97 -14.21 -5.13
N ASP A 17 -7.08 -13.74 -4.26
CA ASP A 17 -7.13 -12.39 -3.71
C ASP A 17 -6.67 -11.35 -4.75
N PHE A 18 -7.33 -10.19 -4.71
CA PHE A 18 -7.11 -9.05 -5.62
C PHE A 18 -7.23 -9.36 -7.12
N THR A 19 -7.96 -10.42 -7.48
CA THR A 19 -8.26 -10.78 -8.88
C THR A 19 -9.49 -10.06 -9.45
N ARG A 20 -10.44 -9.71 -8.57
CA ARG A 20 -11.70 -9.04 -8.96
C ARG A 20 -11.56 -7.52 -8.95
N LYS A 21 -12.21 -6.85 -9.92
CA LYS A 21 -12.33 -5.39 -9.95
C LYS A 21 -13.25 -4.92 -8.81
N ARG A 22 -12.68 -4.26 -7.82
CA ARG A 22 -13.38 -3.77 -6.63
C ARG A 22 -12.82 -2.40 -6.25
N ILE A 23 -13.55 -1.67 -5.40
CA ILE A 23 -13.19 -0.32 -4.93
C ILE A 23 -11.76 -0.30 -4.36
N LEU A 24 -11.51 -1.07 -3.30
CA LEU A 24 -10.17 -1.15 -2.71
C LEU A 24 -9.34 -2.23 -3.40
N THR A 25 -8.44 -1.80 -4.29
CA THR A 25 -7.51 -2.66 -5.02
C THR A 25 -6.30 -3.01 -4.16
N PHE A 26 -5.41 -3.89 -4.65
CA PHE A 26 -4.13 -4.18 -3.98
C PHE A 26 -3.33 -2.89 -3.75
N VAL A 27 -3.14 -2.10 -4.81
CA VAL A 27 -2.41 -0.82 -4.72
C VAL A 27 -3.14 0.16 -3.82
N GLY A 28 -4.47 0.26 -3.94
CA GLY A 28 -5.27 1.14 -3.09
C GLY A 28 -5.11 0.81 -1.60
N LEU A 29 -5.10 -0.48 -1.24
CA LEU A 29 -4.90 -0.92 0.13
C LEU A 29 -3.47 -0.64 0.63
N VAL A 30 -2.46 -0.87 -0.20
CA VAL A 30 -1.06 -0.56 0.19
C VAL A 30 -0.91 0.95 0.42
N VAL A 31 -1.43 1.78 -0.48
CA VAL A 31 -1.39 3.25 -0.34
C VAL A 31 -2.19 3.72 0.88
N SER A 32 -3.32 3.07 1.21
CA SER A 32 -4.08 3.43 2.41
C SER A 32 -3.34 3.08 3.71
N GLU A 33 -2.60 1.97 3.75
CA GLU A 33 -1.78 1.62 4.92
C GLU A 33 -0.53 2.51 5.04
N LEU A 34 0.02 3.01 3.93
CA LEU A 34 1.13 3.97 3.93
C LEU A 34 0.69 5.39 4.32
N ASN A 35 -0.53 5.79 3.95
CA ASN A 35 -1.13 7.03 4.41
C ASN A 35 -1.52 6.88 5.88
N LEU A 36 -0.68 7.39 6.79
CA LEU A 36 -0.89 7.34 8.24
C LEU A 36 -2.36 7.65 8.61
N MET A 37 -3.05 6.62 9.09
CA MET A 37 -4.42 6.71 9.58
C MET A 37 -4.44 7.32 10.99
N SER A 38 -4.45 8.66 11.08
CA SER A 38 -4.35 9.40 12.34
C SER A 38 -5.66 9.56 13.11
N LYS A 39 -6.80 9.27 12.48
CA LYS A 39 -8.15 9.28 13.09
C LYS A 39 -8.71 7.87 13.23
N SER A 40 -9.96 7.75 13.68
CA SER A 40 -10.64 6.46 13.70
C SER A 40 -10.68 5.83 12.30
N LEU A 41 -10.56 4.50 12.24
CA LEU A 41 -10.52 3.76 10.98
C LEU A 41 -11.69 4.10 10.02
N SER A 42 -12.89 4.40 10.54
CA SER A 42 -14.05 4.75 9.70
C SER A 42 -13.80 6.05 8.97
N VAL A 43 -13.32 7.05 9.70
CA VAL A 43 -13.09 8.39 9.17
C VAL A 43 -12.00 8.35 8.11
N GLU A 44 -10.92 7.62 8.39
CA GLU A 44 -9.80 7.48 7.45
C GLU A 44 -10.19 6.69 6.20
N VAL A 45 -10.93 5.60 6.37
CA VAL A 45 -11.40 4.79 5.24
C VAL A 45 -12.39 5.55 4.35
N SER A 46 -13.37 6.25 4.94
CA SER A 46 -14.29 7.09 4.18
C SER A 46 -13.55 8.22 3.45
N ARG A 47 -12.61 8.89 4.13
CA ARG A 47 -11.79 9.94 3.52
C ARG A 47 -10.94 9.38 2.37
N PHE A 48 -10.27 8.26 2.58
CA PHE A 48 -9.43 7.62 1.57
C PHE A 48 -10.24 7.24 0.33
N VAL A 49 -11.40 6.60 0.52
CA VAL A 49 -12.24 6.16 -0.60
C VAL A 49 -12.79 7.34 -1.39
N ALA A 50 -13.23 8.40 -0.70
CA ALA A 50 -13.67 9.62 -1.35
C ALA A 50 -12.53 10.30 -2.14
N GLN A 51 -11.35 10.46 -1.54
CA GLN A 51 -10.21 11.15 -2.15
C GLN A 51 -9.60 10.38 -3.33
N PHE A 52 -9.41 9.06 -3.21
CA PHE A 52 -8.67 8.28 -4.22
C PHE A 52 -9.56 7.65 -5.29
N PHE A 53 -10.84 7.42 -5.01
CA PHE A 53 -11.75 6.79 -5.98
C PHE A 53 -12.89 7.69 -6.43
N GLY A 54 -13.08 8.86 -5.81
CA GLY A 54 -14.19 9.76 -6.14
C GLY A 54 -15.56 9.13 -5.88
N ILE A 55 -15.62 8.14 -4.97
CA ILE A 55 -16.86 7.43 -4.64
C ILE A 55 -17.30 7.87 -3.24
N GLU A 56 -18.43 8.56 -3.14
CA GLU A 56 -19.10 8.88 -1.87
C GLU A 56 -19.85 7.67 -1.27
N LYS A 57 -19.43 6.44 -1.58
CA LYS A 57 -20.05 5.25 -0.98
C LYS A 57 -19.44 4.97 0.38
N ASP A 58 -20.32 4.64 1.32
CA ASP A 58 -19.93 4.04 2.60
C ASP A 58 -19.17 2.74 2.35
N TYR A 59 -17.86 2.81 2.47
CA TYR A 59 -17.00 1.65 2.53
C TYR A 59 -16.76 1.30 4.00
N SER A 60 -17.27 0.15 4.43
CA SER A 60 -17.29 -0.19 5.86
C SER A 60 -15.90 -0.55 6.39
N LYS A 61 -15.68 -0.25 7.69
CA LYS A 61 -14.49 -0.70 8.45
C LYS A 61 -14.28 -2.22 8.33
N GLN A 62 -15.37 -2.98 8.33
CA GLN A 62 -15.34 -4.44 8.22
C GLN A 62 -14.84 -4.86 6.84
N ALA A 63 -15.32 -4.24 5.76
CA ALA A 63 -14.83 -4.50 4.42
C ALA A 63 -13.36 -4.12 4.26
N TYR A 64 -12.91 -3.04 4.92
CA TYR A 64 -11.50 -2.68 5.00
C TYR A 64 -10.67 -3.75 5.69
N SER A 65 -11.04 -4.13 6.90
CA SER A 65 -10.34 -5.14 7.70
C SER A 65 -10.23 -6.48 6.96
N GLN A 66 -11.33 -6.95 6.37
CA GLN A 66 -11.35 -8.18 5.58
C GLN A 66 -10.44 -8.13 4.34
N ARG A 67 -10.22 -6.94 3.78
CA ARG A 67 -9.25 -6.76 2.71
C ARG A 67 -7.82 -6.69 3.20
N ARG A 68 -7.59 -6.04 4.34
CA ARG A 68 -6.28 -5.98 4.99
C ARG A 68 -5.73 -7.38 5.26
N TYR A 69 -6.58 -8.30 5.73
CA TYR A 69 -6.21 -9.71 5.93
C TYR A 69 -5.80 -10.47 4.66
N LYS A 70 -5.99 -9.90 3.46
CA LYS A 70 -5.56 -10.52 2.19
C LYS A 70 -4.18 -10.04 1.74
N LEU A 71 -3.59 -9.08 2.45
CA LEU A 71 -2.31 -8.46 2.12
C LEU A 71 -1.23 -8.94 3.08
N LYS A 72 -0.16 -9.50 2.51
CA LYS A 72 1.05 -9.88 3.24
C LYS A 72 1.80 -8.63 3.72
N THR A 73 2.14 -8.58 5.01
CA THR A 73 2.82 -7.41 5.61
C THR A 73 4.24 -7.23 5.07
N GLU A 74 4.85 -8.28 4.52
CA GLU A 74 6.17 -8.29 3.89
C GLU A 74 6.25 -7.37 2.65
N VAL A 75 5.11 -6.93 2.12
CA VAL A 75 5.06 -5.95 1.02
C VAL A 75 5.72 -4.63 1.42
N PHE A 76 5.59 -4.19 2.68
CA PHE A 76 6.10 -2.90 3.12
C PHE A 76 7.63 -2.85 3.19
N PRO A 77 8.33 -3.79 3.87
CA PRO A 77 9.79 -3.80 3.82
C PRO A 77 10.34 -4.13 2.43
N ALA A 78 9.60 -4.85 1.58
CA ALA A 78 9.99 -5.07 0.19
C ALA A 78 9.95 -3.78 -0.63
N LEU A 79 8.83 -3.05 -0.57
CA LEU A 79 8.69 -1.75 -1.22
C LEU A 79 9.72 -0.74 -0.71
N ASN A 80 9.99 -0.72 0.60
CA ASN A 80 11.00 0.16 1.17
C ASN A 80 12.41 -0.16 0.63
N ARG A 81 12.80 -1.44 0.58
CA ARG A 81 14.10 -1.83 0.01
C ARG A 81 14.23 -1.44 -1.45
N GLU A 82 13.17 -1.63 -2.23
CA GLU A 82 13.17 -1.27 -3.65
C GLU A 82 13.25 0.26 -3.84
N LEU A 83 12.49 1.03 -3.05
CA LEU A 83 12.52 2.49 -3.05
C LEU A 83 13.91 3.02 -2.68
N VAL A 84 14.49 2.54 -1.58
CA VAL A 84 15.83 2.92 -1.11
C VAL A 84 16.89 2.55 -2.15
N GLY A 85 16.82 1.34 -2.70
CA GLY A 85 17.74 0.88 -3.73
C GLY A 85 17.69 1.73 -4.99
N GLN A 86 16.50 2.16 -5.42
CA GLN A 86 16.32 3.07 -6.55
C GLN A 86 16.83 4.47 -6.22
N TYR A 87 16.55 4.98 -5.02
CA TYR A 87 16.98 6.32 -4.60
C TYR A 87 18.50 6.47 -4.58
N TYR A 88 19.23 5.43 -4.16
CA TYR A 88 20.68 5.44 -4.08
C TYR A 88 21.38 4.82 -5.31
N ALA A 89 20.62 4.46 -6.36
CA ALA A 89 21.17 3.75 -7.53
C ALA A 89 22.22 4.58 -8.29
N ASP A 90 22.04 5.90 -8.32
CA ASP A 90 22.89 6.82 -9.09
C ASP A 90 24.19 7.17 -8.34
N GLY A 91 24.33 6.75 -7.08
CA GLY A 91 25.52 7.02 -6.25
C GLY A 91 25.73 8.49 -5.86
N ASP A 92 24.89 9.40 -6.33
CA ASP A 92 24.94 10.83 -6.03
C ASP A 92 24.20 11.14 -4.72
N TYR A 93 24.80 10.75 -3.61
CA TYR A 93 24.31 11.09 -2.28
C TYR A 93 25.45 11.37 -1.33
N HIS A 94 25.25 12.36 -0.46
CA HIS A 94 26.23 12.77 0.54
C HIS A 94 25.84 12.14 1.89
N ASN A 95 26.71 11.32 2.45
CA ASN A 95 26.56 10.86 3.82
C ASN A 95 26.94 11.99 4.79
N TRP A 96 26.31 12.02 5.96
CA TRP A 96 26.67 12.97 7.00
C TRP A 96 28.11 12.67 7.47
N ARG A 97 29.02 13.63 7.21
CA ARG A 97 30.44 13.61 7.60
C ARG A 97 31.33 12.51 6.96
N ASN A 98 31.01 11.95 5.79
CA ASN A 98 31.93 11.03 5.07
C ASN A 98 32.39 9.77 5.85
N TYR A 99 31.66 9.30 6.85
CA TYR A 99 32.04 8.08 7.58
C TYR A 99 31.52 6.82 6.87
N LEU A 100 32.45 5.88 6.61
CA LEU A 100 32.22 4.46 6.36
C LEU A 100 32.47 3.67 7.64
#